data_AF-A0A699T891-F1
#
_entry.id   AF-A0A699T891-F1
#
_cell.length_a   1.000
_cell.length_b   1.000
_cell.length_c   1.000
_cell.angle_alpha   90.00
_cell.angle_beta   90.00
_cell.angle_gamma   90.00
#
_symmetry.space_group_name_H-M   'P 1'
#
loop_
_entity.id
_entity.type
_entity.pdbx_description
1 polymer ?
#
loop_
_entity_poly.entity_id
_entity_poly.type
_entity_poly.pdbx_seq_one_letter_code
_entity_poly.pdbx_strand_id
1 'polypeptide(L)'
;STITHHSNVTQCLGAIGGDVWYLGVAKPSVVDPNVEDKGENVVQSRRGHFFVPPAVDGVRVFKITGPKFLKLNRGTWHAGPLFESHAMDFYNLELSNTNEVDHTTHNFKKGNARTFVIEE
;
A
#
# COMPACT_ATOMS: atom_id res chain seq x y z
N SER A 1 -1.14 -10.33 5.07
CA SER A 1 -1.21 -9.70 6.41
C SER A 1 -0.28 -8.50 6.57
N THR A 2 0.40 -8.07 5.51
CA THR A 2 1.23 -6.88 5.46
C THR A 2 0.64 -5.89 4.48
N ILE A 3 0.91 -4.61 4.69
CA ILE A 3 0.53 -3.52 3.80
C ILE A 3 1.66 -2.50 3.80
N THR A 4 1.99 -1.92 2.66
CA THR A 4 3.15 -1.04 2.47
C THR A 4 2.69 0.32 1.97
N HIS A 5 3.40 1.39 2.31
CA HIS A 5 3.26 2.68 1.66
C HIS A 5 4.61 3.26 1.21
N HIS A 6 4.53 4.18 0.25
CA HIS A 6 5.64 4.99 -0.24
C HIS A 6 5.39 6.45 0.14
N SER A 7 6.28 7.09 0.89
CA SER A 7 6.06 8.41 1.50
C SER A 7 6.38 9.58 0.56
N ASN A 8 7.28 9.36 -0.39
CA ASN A 8 7.87 10.39 -1.23
C ASN A 8 7.36 10.34 -2.67
N VAL A 9 6.93 9.17 -3.14
CA VAL A 9 6.51 8.97 -4.53
C VAL A 9 5.09 8.45 -4.68
N THR A 10 4.54 8.65 -5.87
CA THR A 10 3.38 7.90 -6.36
C THR A 10 3.85 6.60 -7.02
N GLN A 11 2.95 5.63 -7.13
CA GLN A 11 3.17 4.42 -7.91
C GLN A 11 1.96 4.18 -8.81
N CYS A 12 2.16 3.82 -10.07
CA CYS A 12 1.07 3.42 -10.95
C CYS A 12 1.22 1.96 -11.37
N LEU A 13 0.10 1.21 -11.34
CA LEU A 13 0.04 -0.21 -11.65
C LEU A 13 -1.09 -0.50 -12.64
N GLY A 14 -0.84 -1.37 -13.62
CA GLY A 14 -1.86 -1.90 -14.52
C GLY A 14 -1.41 -3.19 -15.19
N ALA A 15 -2.29 -4.20 -15.24
CA ALA A 15 -2.01 -5.47 -15.90
C ALA A 15 -1.96 -5.28 -17.43
N ILE A 16 -0.96 -5.86 -18.10
CA ILE A 16 -0.79 -5.70 -19.56
C ILE A 16 -1.93 -6.37 -20.34
N GLY A 17 -2.36 -7.57 -19.93
CA GLY A 17 -3.39 -8.37 -20.60
C GLY A 17 -4.83 -8.02 -20.24
N GLY A 18 -5.05 -7.11 -19.29
CA GLY A 18 -6.39 -6.81 -18.76
C GLY A 18 -6.98 -7.92 -17.88
N ASP A 19 -6.15 -8.89 -17.47
CA ASP A 19 -6.49 -9.94 -16.53
C ASP A 19 -6.96 -9.37 -15.18
N VAL A 20 -7.74 -10.16 -14.46
CA VAL A 20 -8.26 -9.76 -13.15
C VAL A 20 -7.14 -9.78 -12.12
N TRP A 21 -7.06 -8.70 -11.34
CA TRP A 21 -6.18 -8.61 -10.19
C TRP A 21 -6.84 -7.81 -9.07
N TYR A 22 -6.26 -7.89 -7.89
CA TYR A 22 -6.78 -7.29 -6.67
C TYR A 22 -5.73 -6.41 -6.01
N LEU A 23 -6.20 -5.36 -5.36
CA LEU A 23 -5.37 -4.48 -4.56
C LEU A 23 -6.07 -4.15 -3.24
N GLY A 24 -5.47 -4.57 -2.14
CA GLY A 24 -5.85 -4.07 -0.82
C GLY A 24 -5.27 -2.68 -0.62
N VAL A 25 -6.06 -1.70 -0.20
CA VAL A 25 -5.62 -0.32 0.05
C VAL A 25 -6.14 0.22 1.38
N ALA A 26 -5.42 1.17 1.96
CA ALA A 26 -5.91 2.02 3.04
C ALA A 26 -5.48 3.47 2.82
N LYS A 27 -6.20 4.40 3.45
CA LYS A 27 -5.96 5.85 3.30
C LYS A 27 -4.53 6.23 3.70
N PRO A 28 -3.90 7.20 3.02
CA PRO A 28 -2.59 7.69 3.42
C PRO A 28 -2.61 8.26 4.84
N SER A 29 -1.51 8.06 5.55
CA SER A 29 -1.38 8.47 6.96
C SER A 29 0.00 9.01 7.30
N VAL A 30 0.74 9.51 6.30
CA VAL A 30 1.99 10.26 6.51
C VAL A 30 1.66 11.57 7.23
N VAL A 31 2.43 11.89 8.27
CA VAL A 31 2.22 13.06 9.13
C VAL A 31 3.30 14.11 8.83
N ASP A 32 2.89 15.37 8.78
CA ASP A 32 3.82 16.49 8.61
C ASP A 32 4.71 16.62 9.86
N PRO A 33 6.05 16.57 9.72
CA PRO A 33 6.97 16.66 10.86
C PRO A 33 6.85 17.96 11.66
N ASN A 34 6.34 19.04 11.06
CA ASN A 34 6.26 20.37 11.65
C ASN A 34 5.03 20.59 12.54
N VAL A 35 4.13 19.61 12.65
CA VAL A 35 2.98 19.70 13.56
C VAL A 35 3.45 19.49 15.01
N GLU A 36 3.05 20.40 15.90
CA GLU A 36 3.41 20.38 17.33
C GLU A 36 2.80 19.17 18.06
N ASP A 37 1.49 18.95 17.90
CA ASP A 37 0.81 17.75 18.40
C ASP A 37 0.65 16.72 17.28
N LYS A 38 1.53 15.72 17.30
CA LYS A 38 1.51 14.62 16.32
C LYS A 38 0.42 13.57 16.66
N GLY A 39 -0.16 13.59 17.86
CA GLY A 39 -1.11 12.58 18.33
C GLY A 39 -0.45 11.28 18.83
N GLU A 40 -1.20 10.52 19.63
CA GLU A 40 -0.68 9.42 20.47
C GLU A 40 -0.16 8.19 19.69
N ASN A 41 -0.60 7.99 18.45
CA ASN A 41 -0.30 6.78 17.66
C ASN A 41 0.68 7.01 16.50
N VAL A 42 1.39 8.14 16.50
CA VAL A 42 2.39 8.43 15.48
C VAL A 42 3.67 7.64 15.71
N VAL A 43 4.15 7.04 14.63
CA VAL A 43 5.38 6.25 14.59
C VAL A 43 6.34 6.88 13.60
N GLN A 44 7.62 6.93 13.95
CA GLN A 44 8.68 7.30 13.01
C GLN A 44 9.11 6.06 12.22
N SER A 45 9.11 6.16 10.89
CA SER A 45 9.58 5.11 10.02
C SER A 45 11.10 5.02 10.03
N ARG A 46 11.64 3.87 9.59
CA ARG A 46 13.09 3.73 9.31
C ARG A 46 13.59 4.65 8.20
N ARG A 47 12.68 5.26 7.43
CA ARG A 47 12.97 6.22 6.36
C ARG A 47 12.89 7.68 6.83
N GLY A 48 12.64 7.89 8.13
CA GLY A 48 12.70 9.21 8.77
C GLY A 48 11.37 9.97 8.81
N HIS A 49 10.38 9.63 7.98
CA HIS A 49 9.05 10.24 8.03
C HIS A 49 8.20 9.70 9.17
N PHE A 50 7.26 10.52 9.63
CA PHE A 50 6.25 10.16 10.62
C PHE A 50 4.98 9.66 9.94
N PHE A 51 4.30 8.69 10.54
CA PHE A 51 3.03 8.17 10.05
C PHE A 51 2.18 7.55 11.17
N VAL A 52 0.88 7.43 10.94
CA VAL A 52 -0.01 6.61 11.79
C VAL A 52 -0.19 5.24 11.14
N PRO A 53 0.06 4.12 11.83
CA PRO A 53 -0.19 2.78 11.27
C PRO A 53 -1.64 2.62 10.78
N PRO A 54 -1.89 1.91 9.65
CA PRO A 54 -3.23 1.78 9.11
C PRO A 54 -4.08 0.92 10.05
N ALA A 55 -5.31 1.35 10.32
CA ALA A 55 -6.27 0.55 11.06
C ALA A 55 -6.82 -0.59 10.18
N VAL A 56 -7.04 -1.77 10.76
CA VAL A 56 -7.52 -2.96 10.04
C VAL A 56 -8.86 -2.69 9.35
N ASP A 57 -9.79 -2.05 10.05
CA ASP A 57 -11.13 -1.69 9.56
C ASP A 57 -11.12 -0.59 8.48
N GLY A 58 -9.97 0.08 8.29
CA GLY A 58 -9.74 1.04 7.21
C GLY A 58 -9.30 0.39 5.89
N VAL A 59 -8.95 -0.89 5.89
CA VAL A 59 -8.52 -1.60 4.67
C VAL A 59 -9.73 -1.88 3.78
N ARG A 60 -9.58 -1.63 2.48
CA ARG A 60 -10.55 -1.97 1.43
C ARG A 60 -9.85 -2.75 0.33
N VAL A 61 -10.53 -3.71 -0.27
CA VAL A 61 -10.00 -4.46 -1.41
C VAL A 61 -10.76 -4.05 -2.66
N PHE A 62 -10.04 -3.77 -3.73
CA PHE A 62 -10.62 -3.53 -5.05
C PHE A 62 -10.33 -4.72 -5.96
N LYS A 63 -11.35 -5.14 -6.72
CA LYS A 63 -11.21 -6.01 -7.89
C LYS A 63 -11.03 -5.14 -9.12
N ILE A 64 -9.91 -5.31 -9.82
CA ILE A 64 -9.57 -4.59 -11.03
C ILE A 64 -9.75 -5.52 -12.21
N THR A 65 -10.47 -5.06 -13.22
CA THR A 65 -10.84 -5.83 -14.42
C THR A 65 -10.51 -5.03 -15.67
N GLY A 66 -10.10 -5.70 -16.75
CA GLY A 66 -9.83 -5.05 -18.03
C GLY A 66 -8.67 -4.06 -17.98
N PRO A 67 -8.57 -3.12 -18.94
CA PRO A 67 -7.41 -2.26 -19.14
C PRO A 67 -7.42 -1.04 -18.21
N LYS A 68 -7.51 -1.26 -16.90
CA LYS A 68 -7.49 -0.18 -15.90
C LYS A 68 -6.10 0.00 -15.31
N PHE A 69 -5.68 1.26 -15.20
CA PHE A 69 -4.48 1.66 -14.49
C PHE A 69 -4.85 2.37 -13.20
N LEU A 70 -4.22 1.98 -12.11
CA LEU A 70 -4.36 2.64 -10.81
C LEU A 70 -3.17 3.56 -10.57
N LYS A 71 -3.43 4.77 -10.09
CA LYS A 71 -2.40 5.65 -9.51
C LYS A 71 -2.59 5.68 -7.99
N LEU A 72 -1.60 5.20 -7.27
CA LEU A 72 -1.51 5.33 -5.82
C LEU A 72 -0.88 6.68 -5.48
N ASN A 73 -1.63 7.50 -4.72
CA ASN A 73 -1.09 8.76 -4.22
C ASN A 73 0.01 8.48 -3.18
N ARG A 74 0.90 9.45 -2.97
CA ARG A 74 1.89 9.41 -1.88
C ARG A 74 1.23 9.05 -0.56
N GLY A 75 1.87 8.13 0.16
CA GLY A 75 1.43 7.62 1.45
C GLY A 75 0.31 6.58 1.38
N THR A 76 -0.28 6.31 0.22
CA THR A 76 -1.36 5.32 0.12
C THR A 76 -0.82 3.94 0.49
N TRP A 77 -1.43 3.35 1.51
CA TRP A 77 -1.13 1.98 1.88
C TRP A 77 -1.70 1.03 0.84
N HIS A 78 -0.93 0.04 0.43
CA HIS A 78 -1.34 -0.96 -0.52
C HIS A 78 -0.74 -2.35 -0.24
N ALA A 79 -1.46 -3.40 -0.63
CA ALA A 79 -1.08 -4.79 -0.57
C ALA A 79 -1.48 -5.47 -1.89
N GLY A 80 -0.47 -5.88 -2.66
CA GLY A 80 -0.60 -6.40 -4.00
C GLY A 80 0.49 -5.87 -4.93
N PRO A 81 0.37 -6.08 -6.25
CA PRO A 81 -0.76 -6.71 -6.93
C PRO A 81 -1.00 -8.16 -6.49
N LEU A 82 -2.27 -8.58 -6.37
CA LEU A 82 -2.67 -9.95 -6.03
C LEU A 82 -3.47 -10.54 -7.20
N PHE A 83 -3.14 -11.75 -7.62
CA PHE A 83 -3.80 -12.45 -8.73
C PHE A 83 -3.62 -13.96 -8.59
N GLU A 84 -4.47 -14.75 -9.24
CA GLU A 84 -4.48 -16.22 -9.09
C GLU A 84 -3.45 -16.94 -9.97
N SER A 85 -3.20 -16.40 -11.17
CA SER A 85 -2.22 -16.96 -12.11
C SER A 85 -0.83 -17.05 -11.48
N HIS A 86 -0.03 -18.04 -11.91
CA HIS A 86 1.34 -18.22 -11.41
C HIS A 86 2.24 -16.99 -11.68
N ALA A 87 2.00 -16.27 -12.77
CA ALA A 87 2.69 -15.03 -13.12
C ALA A 87 1.74 -14.11 -13.90
N MET A 88 2.02 -12.81 -13.85
CA MET A 88 1.30 -11.78 -14.60
C MET A 88 2.21 -10.57 -14.83
N ASP A 89 2.17 -10.02 -16.03
CA ASP A 89 2.95 -8.83 -16.38
C ASP A 89 2.18 -7.55 -16.04
N PHE A 90 2.91 -6.60 -15.43
CA PHE A 90 2.39 -5.30 -15.03
C PHE A 90 3.20 -4.18 -15.65
N TYR A 91 2.50 -3.15 -16.11
CA TYR A 91 3.08 -1.82 -16.17
C TYR A 91 3.24 -1.28 -14.74
N ASN A 92 4.46 -0.93 -14.38
CA ASN A 92 4.80 -0.29 -13.12
C ASN A 92 5.52 1.02 -13.40
N LEU A 93 4.94 2.14 -12.99
CA LEU A 93 5.52 3.47 -13.13
C LEU A 93 5.83 4.05 -11.74
N GLU A 94 7.10 4.02 -11.39
CA GLU A 94 7.68 4.52 -10.14
C GLU A 94 9.17 4.86 -10.34
N LEU A 95 9.85 5.35 -9.29
CA LEU A 95 11.31 5.46 -9.32
C LEU A 95 11.95 4.08 -9.22
N SER A 96 13.07 3.87 -9.91
CA SER A 96 13.77 2.58 -9.97
C SER A 96 14.18 2.01 -8.61
N ASN A 97 14.33 2.86 -7.60
CA ASN A 97 14.73 2.49 -6.23
C ASN A 97 13.59 2.64 -5.21
N THR A 98 12.34 2.87 -5.63
CA THR A 98 11.19 3.09 -4.72
C THR A 98 11.09 2.00 -3.64
N ASN A 99 11.25 0.74 -4.07
CA ASN A 99 11.20 -0.43 -3.18
C ASN A 99 12.46 -0.62 -2.33
N GLU A 100 13.52 0.17 -2.52
CA GLU A 100 14.74 0.10 -1.72
C GLU A 100 14.81 1.24 -0.69
N VAL A 101 14.40 2.45 -1.09
CA VAL A 101 14.59 3.67 -0.29
C VAL A 101 13.30 4.28 0.26
N ASP A 102 12.15 4.01 -0.35
CA ASP A 102 10.87 4.62 0.02
C ASP A 102 9.78 3.59 0.30
N HIS A 103 10.09 2.53 1.05
CA HIS A 103 9.08 1.57 1.51
C HIS A 103 8.96 1.57 3.04
N THR A 104 7.71 1.58 3.53
CA THR A 104 7.38 1.34 4.93
C THR A 104 6.26 0.32 5.02
N THR A 105 6.50 -0.78 5.73
CA THR A 105 5.56 -1.90 5.82
C THR A 105 4.99 -2.02 7.22
N HIS A 106 3.66 -2.10 7.29
CA HIS A 106 2.94 -2.48 8.50
C HIS A 106 2.58 -3.97 8.46
N ASN A 107 2.73 -4.67 9.58
CA ASN A 107 2.36 -6.08 9.72
C ASN A 107 1.28 -6.25 10.79
N PHE A 108 0.05 -6.56 10.35
CA PHE A 108 -1.11 -6.72 11.23
C PHE A 108 -1.00 -7.92 12.18
N LYS A 109 -0.10 -8.89 11.95
CA LYS A 109 0.09 -10.04 12.84
C LYS A 109 0.77 -9.68 14.15
N LYS A 110 1.54 -8.58 14.21
CA LYS A 110 2.26 -8.19 15.42
C LYS A 110 1.36 -7.66 16.55
N GLY A 111 0.05 -7.52 16.33
CA GLY A 111 -0.93 -7.05 17.32
C GLY A 111 -2.23 -7.88 17.38
N ASN A 112 -2.13 -9.21 17.45
CA ASN A 112 -3.27 -10.18 17.50
C ASN A 112 -4.01 -10.44 16.17
N ALA A 113 -3.22 -10.74 15.13
CA ALA A 113 -3.52 -11.40 13.86
C ALA A 113 -4.95 -11.34 13.26
N ARG A 114 -5.06 -10.61 12.13
CA ARG A 114 -6.08 -10.79 11.11
C ARG A 114 -5.43 -11.08 9.75
N THR A 115 -5.91 -12.10 9.05
CA THR A 115 -5.62 -12.34 7.63
C THR A 115 -6.83 -11.86 6.84
N PHE A 116 -6.59 -11.06 5.80
CA PHE A 116 -7.64 -10.70 4.87
C PHE A 116 -7.71 -11.79 3.81
N VAL A 117 -8.89 -12.37 3.64
CA VAL A 117 -9.21 -13.29 2.56
C VAL A 117 -10.08 -12.52 1.58
N ILE A 118 -9.75 -12.63 0.30
CA ILE A 118 -10.57 -12.10 -0.79
C ILE A 118 -11.42 -13.28 -1.24
N GLU A 119 -12.70 -13.26 -0.94
CA GLU A 119 -13.67 -14.24 -1.44
C GLU A 119 -14.23 -13.72 -2.77
N GLU A 120 -14.31 -14.59 -3.78
CA GLU A 120 -14.92 -14.29 -5.08
C GLU A 120 -16.45 -14.40 -5.06
#